data_AF-A0A7V4CTE0-F1
#
_entry.id   AF-A0A7V4CTE0-F1
#
_cell.length_a   1.000
_cell.length_b   1.000
_cell.length_c   1.000
_cell.angle_alpha   90.00
_cell.angle_beta   90.00
_cell.angle_gamma   90.00
#
_symmetry.space_group_name_H-M   'P 1'
#
loop_
_entity.id
_entity.type
_entity.pdbx_description
1 polymer ?
#
loop_
_entity_poly.entity_id
_entity_poly.type
_entity_poly.pdbx_seq_one_letter_code
_entity_poly.pdbx_strand_id
1 'polypeptide(L)'
;MYIINCIEYKLKEKYSLKDWGKILEIINSANGKDEQSIVINLLAQDKITDLLNIILDTQGAIINDIYEEDFDTVNKVITDFFSRKKSLMKNITSYSAT
;
A
#
# COMPACT_ATOMS: atom_id res chain seq x y z
N MET A 1 -3.69 2.74 -14.27
CA MET A 1 -4.86 3.53 -13.84
C MET A 1 -5.74 2.58 -13.07
N TYR A 2 -6.25 3.02 -11.93
CA TYR A 2 -7.00 2.21 -10.99
C TYR A 2 -8.29 2.96 -10.65
N ILE A 3 -9.39 2.24 -10.45
CA ILE A 3 -10.67 2.83 -10.08
C ILE A 3 -11.04 2.21 -8.73
N ILE A 4 -11.17 3.05 -7.70
CA ILE A 4 -11.59 2.65 -6.37
C ILE A 4 -12.79 3.53 -6.01
N ASN A 5 -13.93 2.92 -5.69
CA ASN A 5 -15.17 3.62 -5.37
C ASN A 5 -15.54 4.70 -6.41
N CYS A 6 -15.52 4.31 -7.70
CA CYS A 6 -15.77 5.19 -8.85
C CYS A 6 -14.82 6.40 -9.02
N ILE A 7 -13.71 6.47 -8.28
CA ILE A 7 -12.70 7.53 -8.42
C ILE A 7 -11.45 6.96 -9.08
N GLU A 8 -10.92 7.70 -10.07
CA GLU A 8 -9.71 7.32 -10.78
C GLU A 8 -8.44 7.71 -10.01
N TYR A 9 -7.55 6.75 -9.85
CA TYR A 9 -6.26 6.91 -9.20
C TYR A 9 -5.09 6.42 -10.07
N LYS A 10 -3.92 6.96 -9.78
CA LYS A 10 -2.63 6.52 -10.33
C LYS A 10 -1.63 6.33 -9.20
N LEU A 11 -0.68 5.42 -9.36
CA LEU A 11 0.45 5.34 -8.43
C LEU A 11 1.27 6.62 -8.51
N LYS A 12 1.65 7.17 -7.36
CA LYS A 12 2.59 8.31 -7.32
C LYS A 12 3.91 7.93 -7.99
N GLU A 13 4.48 8.87 -8.72
CA GLU A 13 5.77 8.68 -9.38
C GLU A 13 6.94 8.77 -8.41
N LYS A 14 6.82 9.66 -7.42
CA LYS A 14 7.86 9.96 -6.42
C LYS A 14 7.24 10.00 -5.02
N TYR A 15 8.05 9.56 -4.06
CA TYR A 15 7.73 9.55 -2.63
C TYR A 15 8.81 10.35 -1.91
N SER A 16 8.39 11.24 -1.02
CA SER A 16 9.33 11.92 -0.12
C SER A 16 9.87 10.94 0.92
N LEU A 17 10.95 11.30 1.60
CA LEU A 17 11.46 10.49 2.73
C LEU A 17 10.42 10.34 3.84
N LYS A 18 9.57 11.35 4.05
CA LYS A 18 8.46 11.31 4.99
C LYS A 18 7.40 10.29 4.58
N ASP A 19 7.07 10.22 3.29
CA ASP A 19 6.16 9.21 2.76
C ASP A 19 6.73 7.80 2.95
N TRP A 20 8.03 7.63 2.69
CA TRP A 20 8.72 6.36 2.92
C TRP A 20 8.68 5.92 4.39
N GLY A 21 8.95 6.83 5.33
CA GLY A 21 8.87 6.54 6.76
C GLY A 21 7.49 5.99 7.14
N LYS A 22 6.42 6.64 6.65
CA LYS A 22 5.04 6.21 6.90
C LYS A 22 4.70 4.87 6.24
N ILE A 23 5.12 4.67 4.99
CA ILE A 23 4.90 3.40 4.27
C ILE A 23 5.53 2.24 5.06
N LEU A 24 6.77 2.42 5.52
CA LEU A 24 7.49 1.41 6.29
C LEU A 24 6.84 1.15 7.65
N GLU A 25 6.40 2.19 8.34
CA GLU A 25 5.67 2.08 9.60
C GLU A 25 4.37 1.28 9.45
N ILE A 26 3.57 1.58 8.41
CA ILE A 26 2.33 0.88 8.10
C ILE A 26 2.60 -0.59 7.79
N ILE A 27 3.56 -0.89 6.90
CA ILE A 27 3.92 -2.26 6.55
C ILE A 27 4.43 -3.04 7.76
N ASN A 28 5.30 -2.44 8.57
CA ASN A 28 5.85 -3.09 9.77
C ASN A 28 4.73 -3.41 10.78
N SER A 29 3.76 -2.51 10.94
CA SER A 29 2.61 -2.72 11.82
C SER A 29 1.67 -3.86 11.39
N ALA A 30 1.73 -4.25 10.11
CA ALA A 30 0.99 -5.39 9.59
C ALA A 30 1.57 -6.73 10.05
N ASN A 31 2.80 -6.81 10.59
CA ASN A 31 3.42 -8.04 11.11
C ASN A 31 3.36 -9.25 10.13
N GLY A 32 3.39 -8.99 8.81
CA GLY A 32 3.36 -10.03 7.78
C GLY A 32 4.77 -10.51 7.39
N LYS A 33 4.87 -11.79 6.98
CA LYS A 33 6.13 -12.40 6.52
C LYS A 33 6.33 -12.32 5.01
N ASP A 34 5.25 -12.08 4.28
CA ASP A 34 5.17 -11.97 2.83
C ASP A 34 4.11 -10.94 2.42
N GLU A 35 4.09 -10.56 1.14
CA GLU A 35 3.20 -9.53 0.60
C GLU A 35 1.71 -9.82 0.86
N GLN A 36 1.27 -11.08 0.68
CA GLN A 36 -0.13 -11.45 0.88
C GLN A 36 -0.52 -11.32 2.36
N SER A 37 0.34 -11.80 3.26
CA SER A 37 0.10 -11.66 4.71
C SER A 37 0.06 -10.20 5.15
N ILE A 38 0.90 -9.33 4.56
CA ILE A 38 0.88 -7.88 4.83
C ILE A 38 -0.45 -7.29 4.37
N VAL A 39 -0.90 -7.57 3.14
CA VAL A 39 -2.17 -7.05 2.62
C VAL A 39 -3.36 -7.48 3.47
N ILE A 40 -3.45 -8.75 3.84
CA ILE A 40 -4.52 -9.29 4.69
C ILE A 40 -4.52 -8.58 6.05
N ASN A 41 -3.36 -8.44 6.67
CA ASN A 41 -3.26 -7.80 7.99
C ASN A 41 -3.55 -6.30 7.93
N LEU A 42 -3.20 -5.61 6.83
CA LEU A 42 -3.57 -4.21 6.63
C LEU A 42 -5.07 -4.02 6.45
N LEU A 43 -5.75 -4.93 5.75
CA LEU A 43 -7.21 -4.95 5.63
C LEU A 43 -7.87 -5.20 6.98
N ALA A 44 -7.40 -6.20 7.75
CA ALA A 44 -7.95 -6.53 9.06
C ALA A 44 -7.75 -5.40 10.10
N GLN A 45 -6.71 -4.58 9.95
CA GLN A 45 -6.41 -3.46 10.83
C GLN A 45 -6.97 -2.12 10.35
N ASP A 46 -7.71 -2.09 9.23
CA ASP A 46 -8.21 -0.86 8.60
C ASP A 46 -7.09 0.16 8.25
N LYS A 47 -5.88 -0.35 7.95
CA LYS A 47 -4.71 0.47 7.57
C LYS A 47 -4.44 0.47 6.08
N ILE A 48 -5.19 -0.31 5.33
CA ILE A 48 -5.06 -0.39 3.88
C ILE A 48 -5.32 0.98 3.24
N THR A 49 -6.29 1.71 3.77
CA THR A 49 -6.71 3.03 3.32
C THR A 49 -5.61 4.06 3.52
N ASP A 50 -4.93 4.04 4.68
CA ASP A 50 -3.76 4.87 4.95
C ASP A 50 -2.63 4.61 3.97
N LEU A 51 -2.35 3.33 3.68
CA LEU A 51 -1.33 2.97 2.69
C LEU A 51 -1.69 3.51 1.32
N LEU A 52 -2.93 3.28 0.86
CA LEU A 52 -3.43 3.73 -0.44
C LEU A 52 -3.36 5.25 -0.58
N ASN A 53 -3.76 6.00 0.44
CA ASN A 53 -3.68 7.47 0.46
C ASN A 53 -2.24 8.00 0.35
N ILE A 54 -1.25 7.23 0.78
CA ILE A 54 0.16 7.57 0.61
C ILE A 54 0.66 7.15 -0.78
N ILE A 55 0.35 5.93 -1.24
CA ILE A 55 0.95 5.37 -2.46
C ILE A 55 0.30 5.86 -3.76
N LEU A 56 -0.98 6.24 -3.70
CA LEU A 56 -1.73 6.78 -4.82
C LEU A 56 -1.66 8.31 -4.88
N ASP A 57 -1.64 8.83 -6.09
CA ASP A 57 -1.88 10.23 -6.38
C ASP A 57 -3.38 10.46 -6.23
N THR A 58 -3.76 11.03 -5.09
CA THR A 58 -5.14 11.24 -4.70
C THR A 58 -5.79 12.41 -5.43
N GLN A 59 -5.02 13.27 -6.12
CA GLN A 59 -5.53 14.50 -6.75
C GLN A 59 -6.49 15.32 -5.86
N GLY A 60 -6.35 15.21 -4.52
CA GLY A 60 -7.22 15.86 -3.53
C GLY A 60 -8.36 15.01 -2.96
N ALA A 61 -8.60 13.79 -3.46
CA ALA A 61 -9.60 12.86 -2.96
C ALA A 61 -8.97 11.77 -2.05
N ILE A 62 -9.25 11.87 -0.75
CA ILE A 62 -8.86 10.84 0.22
C ILE A 62 -9.78 9.63 0.00
N ILE A 63 -9.18 8.44 -0.12
CA ILE A 63 -9.93 7.19 -0.09
C ILE A 63 -10.42 7.03 1.35
N ASN A 64 -11.74 6.99 1.53
CA ASN A 64 -12.37 6.81 2.85
C ASN A 64 -13.01 5.44 2.96
N ASP A 65 -13.67 4.99 1.88
CA ASP A 65 -14.38 3.72 1.84
C ASP A 65 -13.82 2.86 0.70
N ILE A 66 -13.58 1.58 1.02
CA ILE A 66 -13.19 0.54 0.09
C ILE A 66 -14.23 -0.56 0.21
N TYR A 67 -14.93 -0.84 -0.88
CA TYR A 67 -15.96 -1.88 -0.90
C TYR A 67 -15.39 -3.20 -1.43
N GLU A 68 -16.15 -4.28 -1.28
CA GLU A 68 -15.76 -5.61 -1.78
C GLU A 68 -15.42 -5.60 -3.27
N GLU A 69 -16.17 -4.83 -4.06
CA GLU A 69 -15.94 -4.63 -5.50
C GLU A 69 -14.61 -3.96 -5.85
N ASP A 70 -14.01 -3.22 -4.92
CA ASP A 70 -12.72 -2.56 -5.09
C ASP A 70 -11.55 -3.50 -4.77
N PHE A 71 -11.80 -4.66 -4.17
CA PHE A 71 -10.78 -5.55 -3.62
C PHE A 71 -9.71 -5.95 -4.65
N ASP A 72 -10.13 -6.37 -5.83
CA ASP A 72 -9.21 -6.76 -6.91
C ASP A 72 -8.34 -5.59 -7.37
N THR A 73 -8.91 -4.38 -7.43
CA THR A 73 -8.18 -3.17 -7.79
C THR A 73 -7.18 -2.80 -6.71
N VAL A 74 -7.58 -2.83 -5.44
CA VAL A 74 -6.69 -2.55 -4.29
C VAL A 74 -5.53 -3.53 -4.26
N ASN A 75 -5.80 -4.82 -4.41
CA ASN A 75 -4.77 -5.85 -4.46
C ASN A 75 -3.78 -5.59 -5.60
N LYS A 76 -4.30 -5.26 -6.79
CA LYS A 76 -3.47 -4.89 -7.94
C LYS A 76 -2.62 -3.64 -7.69
N VAL A 77 -3.16 -2.59 -7.08
CA VAL A 77 -2.40 -1.36 -6.72
C VAL A 77 -1.22 -1.71 -5.85
N ILE A 78 -1.44 -2.54 -4.83
CA ILE A 78 -0.42 -2.89 -3.85
C ILE A 78 0.67 -3.76 -4.48
N THR A 79 0.28 -4.76 -5.27
CA THR A 79 1.24 -5.59 -6.00
C THR A 79 2.03 -4.79 -7.02
N ASP A 80 1.41 -3.87 -7.74
CA ASP A 80 2.12 -2.99 -8.67
C ASP A 80 3.10 -2.06 -7.92
N PHE A 81 2.70 -1.54 -6.75
CA PHE A 81 3.57 -0.75 -5.88
C PHE A 81 4.80 -1.56 -5.41
N PHE A 82 4.59 -2.75 -4.86
CA PHE A 82 5.70 -3.61 -4.39
C PHE A 82 6.58 -4.09 -5.54
N SER A 83 6.00 -4.43 -6.69
CA SER A 83 6.72 -4.86 -7.89
C SER A 83 7.63 -3.75 -8.43
N ARG A 84 7.12 -2.52 -8.55
CA ARG A 84 7.90 -1.35 -9.00
C ARG A 84 8.99 -0.97 -8.00
N LYS A 85 8.83 -1.37 -6.75
CA LYS A 85 9.73 -1.04 -5.63
C LYS A 85 10.42 -2.28 -5.05
N LYS A 86 10.59 -3.36 -5.82
CA LYS A 86 11.23 -4.64 -5.41
C LYS A 86 12.53 -4.52 -4.62
N SER A 87 13.30 -3.45 -4.81
CA SER A 87 14.50 -3.15 -4.01
C SER A 87 14.20 -2.97 -2.51
N LEU A 88 13.02 -2.43 -2.15
CA LEU A 88 12.59 -2.23 -0.77
C LEU A 88 12.22 -3.53 -0.05
N MET A 89 11.51 -4.45 -0.72
CA MET A 89 11.12 -5.74 -0.12
C MET A 89 12.35 -6.57 0.28
N LYS A 90 13.45 -6.50 -0.48
CA LYS A 90 14.72 -7.15 -0.12
C LYS A 90 15.35 -6.61 1.18
N ASN A 91 15.15 -5.33 1.49
CA ASN A 91 15.72 -4.71 2.69
C ASN A 91 14.85 -4.93 3.95
N ILE A 92 13.52 -5.04 3.79
CA ILE A 92 12.61 -5.31 4.91
C ILE A 92 12.78 -6.75 5.43
N THR A 93 12.98 -7.72 4.55
CA THR A 93 13.26 -9.12 4.94
C THR A 93 14.64 -9.32 5.57
N SER A 94 15.62 -8.46 5.26
CA SER A 94 16.95 -8.55 5.86
C SER A 94 17.06 -7.86 7.22
N TYR A 95 16.20 -6.89 7.52
CA TYR A 95 16.13 -6.25 8.85
C TYR A 95 15.36 -7.08 9.89
N SER A 96 14.50 -7.99 9.46
CA SER A 96 13.77 -8.92 10.33
C SER A 96 14.53 -10.23 10.59
N ALA A 97 15.73 -10.39 10.01
CA ALA A 97 16.61 -11.55 10.18
C ALA A 97 17.83 -11.30 11.09
N THR A 98 17.88 -10.16 11.77
CA THR A 98 18.87 -9.80 12.81
C THR A 98 18.18 -9.50 14.11
#